data_AF-A0A067NYN6-F1
#
_entry.id   AF-A0A067NYN6-F1
#
_cell.length_a   1.000
_cell.length_b   1.000
_cell.length_c   1.000
_cell.angle_alpha   90.00
_cell.angle_beta   90.00
_cell.angle_gamma   90.00
#
_symmetry.space_group_name_H-M   'P 1'
#
loop_
_entity.id
_entity.type
_entity.pdbx_description
1 polymer ?
#
loop_
_entity_poly.entity_id
_entity_poly.type
_entity_poly.pdbx_seq_one_letter_code
_entity_poly.pdbx_strand_id
1 'polypeptide(L)'
;MADSETYRQLDLRDPEDAQVQLLVKLCGPATFGRNQEDLLDETYSKAGKMDIENFSMNIDFGQLQISEKIGSELLVDGRPFRWELYKLNVYGPGSFFKVHKDTPRSEAMFGSLVLVLPISRKGGELLLRTKEEVYMKSFRLNLATGSPSHTTSSSLQSHPPWYRLQHPLCIPSRLHWLAF
;
A
#
# COMPACT_ATOMS: atom_id res chain seq x y z
N MET A 1 -3.88 -27.94 26.11
CA MET A 1 -2.78 -27.00 26.41
C MET A 1 -2.96 -25.87 25.42
N ALA A 2 -3.22 -24.64 25.90
CA ALA A 2 -3.36 -23.50 25.01
C ALA A 2 -1.97 -23.17 24.45
N ASP A 3 -1.84 -23.15 23.12
CA ASP A 3 -0.65 -22.61 22.47
C ASP A 3 -0.49 -21.17 22.94
N SER A 4 0.64 -20.89 23.60
CA SER A 4 1.05 -19.54 23.94
C SER A 4 1.31 -18.80 22.62
N GLU A 5 0.33 -18.01 22.15
CA GLU A 5 0.50 -17.16 20.97
C GLU A 5 1.73 -16.27 21.18
N THR A 6 2.80 -16.59 20.45
CA THR A 6 4.08 -15.94 20.59
C THR A 6 4.15 -14.81 19.58
N TYR A 7 3.91 -13.58 20.03
CA TYR A 7 4.03 -12.40 19.20
C TYR A 7 5.50 -11.93 19.15
N ARG A 8 5.94 -11.45 17.98
CA ARG A 8 7.25 -10.81 17.82
C ARG A 8 7.05 -9.37 17.35
N GLN A 9 7.66 -8.44 18.07
CA GLN A 9 7.73 -7.05 17.64
C GLN A 9 8.96 -6.85 16.75
N LEU A 10 8.76 -6.25 15.59
CA LEU A 10 9.84 -5.81 14.70
C LEU A 10 9.82 -4.29 14.62
N ASP A 11 10.95 -3.66 14.92
CA ASP A 11 11.12 -2.23 14.67
C ASP A 11 11.65 -2.05 13.25
N LEU A 12 10.76 -1.62 12.36
CA LEU A 12 11.07 -1.44 10.94
C LEU A 12 11.39 0.02 10.58
N ARG A 13 11.64 0.88 11.59
CA ARG A 13 12.08 2.28 11.38
C ARG A 13 13.53 2.37 10.94
N ASP A 14 14.35 1.46 11.45
CA ASP A 14 15.76 1.25 11.09
C ASP A 14 16.10 -0.23 11.31
N PRO A 15 15.59 -1.14 10.47
CA PRO A 15 15.67 -2.56 10.76
C PRO A 15 17.06 -3.12 10.49
N GLU A 16 17.53 -3.97 11.39
CA GLU A 16 18.70 -4.81 11.15
C GLU A 16 18.39 -5.88 10.09
N ASP A 17 19.40 -6.33 9.35
CA ASP A 17 19.26 -7.38 8.34
C ASP A 17 18.55 -8.63 8.89
N ALA A 18 18.83 -9.02 10.13
CA ALA A 18 18.18 -10.16 10.78
C ALA A 18 16.66 -9.98 10.94
N GLN A 19 16.19 -8.76 11.23
CA GLN A 19 14.76 -8.45 11.34
C GLN A 19 14.09 -8.49 9.97
N VAL A 20 14.76 -7.99 8.92
CA VAL A 20 14.27 -8.07 7.54
C VAL A 20 14.19 -9.53 7.08
N GLN A 21 15.22 -10.33 7.34
CA GLN A 21 15.22 -11.76 6.99
C GLN A 21 14.14 -12.53 7.74
N LEU A 22 13.90 -12.19 9.01
CA LEU A 22 12.80 -12.78 9.77
C LEU A 22 11.44 -12.41 9.15
N LEU A 23 11.25 -11.15 8.76
CA LEU A 23 10.01 -10.71 8.09
C LEU A 23 9.77 -11.47 6.78
N VAL A 24 10.80 -11.59 5.94
CA VAL A 24 10.75 -12.37 4.69
C VAL A 24 10.36 -13.82 4.98
N LYS A 25 10.98 -14.44 5.99
CA LYS A 25 10.72 -15.84 6.37
C LYS A 25 9.29 -16.08 6.87
N LEU A 26 8.69 -15.09 7.54
CA LEU A 26 7.34 -15.20 8.07
C LEU A 26 6.26 -15.00 7.00
N CYS A 27 6.62 -14.44 5.83
CA CYS A 27 5.67 -14.26 4.73
C CYS A 27 5.42 -15.58 3.99
N GLY A 28 4.15 -15.84 3.67
CA GLY A 28 3.76 -16.86 2.69
C GLY A 28 3.91 -16.33 1.26
N PRO A 29 3.76 -17.17 0.22
CA PRO A 29 3.79 -16.70 -1.16
C PRO A 29 2.59 -15.80 -1.46
N ALA A 30 2.83 -14.70 -2.19
CA ALA A 30 1.76 -13.79 -2.60
C ALA A 30 0.83 -14.45 -3.63
N THR A 31 -0.47 -14.39 -3.35
CA THR A 31 -1.53 -14.76 -4.30
C THR A 31 -2.18 -13.50 -4.88
N PHE A 32 -2.83 -13.65 -6.03
CA PHE A 32 -3.65 -12.60 -6.62
C PHE A 32 -5.05 -13.13 -6.91
N GLY A 33 -6.05 -12.26 -6.74
CA GLY A 33 -7.44 -12.61 -6.98
C GLY A 33 -7.79 -12.65 -8.46
N ARG A 34 -8.41 -13.74 -8.91
CA ARG A 34 -9.02 -13.86 -10.24
C ARG A 34 -10.31 -14.65 -10.11
N ASN A 35 -11.43 -14.11 -10.60
CA ASN A 35 -12.74 -14.78 -10.53
C ASN A 35 -13.15 -15.26 -9.13
N GLN A 36 -12.86 -14.46 -8.09
CA GLN A 36 -13.12 -14.79 -6.67
C GLN A 36 -12.24 -15.92 -6.09
N GLU A 37 -11.25 -16.42 -6.85
CA GLU A 37 -10.26 -17.36 -6.37
C GLU A 37 -8.90 -16.68 -6.19
N ASP A 38 -8.15 -17.10 -5.18
CA ASP A 38 -6.76 -16.70 -5.00
C ASP A 38 -5.85 -17.65 -5.77
N LEU A 39 -5.13 -17.12 -6.76
CA LEU A 39 -4.21 -17.88 -7.59
C LEU A 39 -2.76 -17.55 -7.23
N LEU A 40 -1.93 -18.59 -7.18
CA LEU A 40 -0.49 -18.48 -7.10
C LEU A 40 0.10 -18.61 -8.51
N ASP A 41 0.64 -17.51 -9.04
CA ASP A 41 1.40 -17.47 -10.30
C ASP A 41 2.58 -16.52 -10.14
N GLU A 42 3.76 -17.07 -9.88
CA GLU A 42 5.00 -16.30 -9.71
C GLU A 42 5.47 -15.62 -11.01
N THR A 43 4.91 -16.00 -12.17
CA THR A 43 5.13 -15.26 -13.41
C THR A 43 4.27 -14.00 -13.50
N TYR A 44 3.23 -13.89 -12.67
CA TYR A 44 2.34 -12.74 -12.59
C TYR A 44 2.67 -11.82 -11.40
N SER A 45 2.86 -12.40 -10.23
CA SER A 45 3.25 -11.70 -9.01
C SER A 45 4.22 -12.57 -8.22
N LYS A 46 5.43 -12.06 -8.00
CA LYS A 46 6.44 -12.69 -7.16
C LYS A 46 6.69 -11.78 -5.98
N ALA A 47 6.21 -12.17 -4.81
CA ALA A 47 6.41 -11.48 -3.54
C ALA A 47 6.07 -12.43 -2.38
N GLY A 48 6.54 -12.11 -1.17
CA GLY A 48 5.96 -12.62 0.06
C GLY A 48 4.72 -11.82 0.44
N LYS A 49 3.76 -12.43 1.13
CA LYS A 49 2.61 -11.77 1.74
C LYS A 49 2.37 -12.22 3.18
N MET A 50 1.73 -11.36 3.95
CA MET A 50 1.15 -11.67 5.24
C MET A 50 -0.26 -11.08 5.32
N ASP A 51 -1.24 -11.92 5.64
CA ASP A 51 -2.64 -11.55 5.80
C ASP A 51 -2.90 -10.96 7.21
N ILE A 52 -3.96 -10.17 7.38
CA ILE A 52 -4.22 -9.32 8.56
C ILE A 52 -4.30 -10.08 9.89
N GLU A 53 -4.57 -11.37 9.85
CA GLU A 53 -4.63 -12.24 11.02
C GLU A 53 -3.23 -12.50 11.61
N ASN A 54 -2.17 -12.27 10.82
CA ASN A 54 -0.79 -12.62 11.16
C ASN A 54 0.10 -11.40 11.45
N PHE A 55 -0.41 -10.17 11.29
CA PHE A 55 0.32 -8.97 11.67
C PHE A 55 -0.58 -7.84 12.14
N SER A 56 0.02 -6.92 12.88
CA SER A 56 -0.57 -5.63 13.21
C SER A 56 0.49 -4.54 13.00
N MET A 57 0.04 -3.31 12.81
CA MET A 57 0.93 -2.15 12.76
C MET A 57 0.48 -1.12 13.77
N ASN A 58 1.43 -0.62 14.53
CA ASN A 58 1.20 0.46 15.49
C ASN A 58 1.39 1.81 14.77
N ILE A 59 0.44 2.17 13.90
CA ILE A 59 0.42 3.45 13.20
C ILE A 59 -0.84 4.23 13.57
N ASP A 60 -0.64 5.44 14.08
CA ASP A 60 -1.71 6.40 14.29
C ASP A 60 -1.77 7.37 13.11
N PHE A 61 -2.70 7.12 12.18
CA PHE A 61 -2.92 7.97 11.01
C PHE A 61 -3.47 9.37 11.36
N GLY A 62 -4.07 9.55 12.53
CA GLY A 62 -4.54 10.85 13.01
C GLY A 62 -3.36 11.73 13.41
N GLN A 63 -2.40 11.19 14.18
CA GLN A 63 -1.17 11.92 14.53
C GLN A 63 -0.34 12.32 13.30
N LEU A 64 -0.37 11.53 12.24
CA LEU A 64 0.35 11.81 10.98
C LEU A 64 -0.37 12.82 10.07
N GLN A 65 -1.56 13.31 10.44
CA GLN A 65 -2.39 14.22 9.64
C GLN A 65 -2.73 13.70 8.23
N ILE A 66 -2.60 12.39 8.01
CA ILE A 66 -2.82 11.77 6.70
C ILE A 66 -4.32 11.79 6.38
N SER A 67 -5.18 11.65 7.39
CA SER A 67 -6.64 11.62 7.22
C SER A 67 -7.18 12.96 6.74
N GLU A 68 -6.71 14.06 7.32
CA GLU A 68 -7.07 15.43 6.98
C GLU A 68 -6.60 15.79 5.58
N LYS A 69 -5.36 15.40 5.23
CA LYS A 69 -4.81 15.66 3.91
C LYS A 69 -5.56 14.90 2.82
N ILE A 70 -5.80 13.60 3.01
CA ILE A 70 -6.56 12.78 2.05
C ILE A 70 -8.02 13.24 1.97
N GLY A 71 -8.64 13.57 3.11
CA GLY A 71 -9.98 14.12 3.14
C GLY A 71 -10.10 15.41 2.33
N SER A 72 -9.19 16.37 2.53
CA SER A 72 -9.24 17.65 1.84
C SER A 72 -8.84 17.59 0.35
N GLU A 73 -7.91 16.72 -0.03
CA GLU A 73 -7.41 16.63 -1.41
C GLU A 73 -8.21 15.66 -2.30
N LEU A 74 -8.73 14.54 -1.74
CA LEU A 74 -9.39 13.49 -2.51
C LEU A 74 -10.91 13.38 -2.27
N LEU A 75 -11.39 13.82 -1.11
CA LEU A 75 -12.81 13.73 -0.70
C LEU A 75 -13.42 15.11 -0.49
N VAL A 76 -13.55 15.86 -1.59
CA VAL A 76 -14.05 17.26 -1.60
C VAL A 76 -15.46 17.39 -1.00
N ASP A 77 -16.23 16.30 -0.95
CA ASP A 77 -17.54 16.23 -0.29
C ASP A 77 -17.46 16.16 1.24
N GLY A 78 -16.26 16.12 1.82
CA GLY A 78 -16.00 16.13 3.26
C GLY A 78 -16.50 14.87 3.97
N ARG A 79 -16.79 13.80 3.21
CA ARG A 79 -17.36 12.59 3.81
C ARG A 79 -16.35 11.90 4.74
N PRO A 80 -16.80 11.35 5.88
CA PRO A 80 -15.92 10.60 6.75
C PRO A 80 -15.47 9.31 6.06
N PHE A 81 -14.25 8.89 6.35
CA PHE A 81 -13.72 7.61 5.92
C PHE A 81 -12.87 6.98 7.02
N ARG A 82 -12.58 5.69 6.87
CA ARG A 82 -11.68 4.97 7.79
C ARG A 82 -10.65 4.14 7.03
N TRP A 83 -9.53 3.92 7.69
CA TRP A 83 -8.46 3.03 7.25
C TRP A 83 -8.82 1.58 7.56
N GLU A 84 -8.64 0.68 6.60
CA GLU A 84 -8.82 -0.76 6.79
C GLU A 84 -7.53 -1.49 6.39
N LEU A 85 -6.92 -2.15 7.38
CA LEU A 85 -5.72 -2.95 7.14
C LEU A 85 -6.07 -4.10 6.20
N TYR A 86 -5.22 -4.31 5.19
CA TYR A 86 -5.46 -5.35 4.20
C TYR A 86 -4.33 -6.37 4.09
N LYS A 87 -3.12 -5.97 3.71
CA LYS A 87 -2.00 -6.92 3.66
C LYS A 87 -0.64 -6.25 3.68
N LEU A 88 0.33 -7.00 4.16
CA LEU A 88 1.75 -6.70 4.03
C LEU A 88 2.31 -7.54 2.90
N ASN A 89 2.98 -6.91 1.94
CA ASN A 89 3.73 -7.59 0.90
C ASN A 89 5.23 -7.31 1.08
N VAL A 90 6.07 -8.31 0.85
CA VAL A 90 7.52 -8.19 0.93
C VAL A 90 8.14 -8.56 -0.42
N TYR A 91 8.87 -7.61 -1.00
CA TYR A 91 9.51 -7.78 -2.31
C TYR A 91 11.00 -8.01 -2.13
N GLY A 92 11.45 -9.24 -2.34
CA GLY A 92 12.86 -9.61 -2.39
C GLY A 92 13.50 -9.39 -3.77
N PRO A 93 14.77 -9.75 -3.96
CA PRO A 93 15.44 -9.66 -5.25
C PRO A 93 14.66 -10.35 -6.38
N GLY A 94 14.44 -9.63 -7.49
CA GLY A 94 13.70 -10.13 -8.65
C GLY A 94 12.18 -10.28 -8.45
N SER A 95 11.65 -9.83 -7.30
CA SER A 95 10.21 -9.77 -7.05
C SER A 95 9.57 -8.66 -7.87
N PHE A 96 8.33 -8.86 -8.30
CA PHE A 96 7.59 -7.90 -9.11
C PHE A 96 6.08 -8.14 -8.99
N PHE A 97 5.29 -7.17 -9.44
CA PHE A 97 3.87 -7.35 -9.68
C PHE A 97 3.52 -6.76 -11.04
N LYS A 98 2.92 -7.57 -11.94
CA LYS A 98 2.54 -7.10 -13.28
C LYS A 98 1.55 -5.95 -13.20
N VAL A 99 1.50 -5.15 -14.27
CA VAL A 99 0.51 -4.07 -14.43
C VAL A 99 -0.89 -4.64 -14.27
N HIS A 100 -1.67 -4.07 -13.35
CA HIS A 100 -3.02 -4.49 -13.04
C HIS A 100 -3.87 -3.30 -12.58
N LYS A 101 -5.17 -3.53 -12.48
CA LYS A 101 -6.11 -2.64 -11.79
C LYS A 101 -6.54 -3.34 -10.50
N ASP A 102 -6.43 -2.64 -9.38
CA ASP A 102 -6.94 -3.15 -8.10
C ASP A 102 -8.43 -3.49 -8.21
N THR A 103 -8.81 -4.63 -7.63
CA THR A 103 -10.21 -5.01 -7.47
C THR A 103 -10.71 -4.45 -6.14
N PRO A 104 -11.71 -3.55 -6.13
CA PRO A 104 -12.30 -3.07 -4.88
C PRO A 104 -12.78 -4.23 -4.02
N ARG A 105 -12.49 -4.17 -2.71
CA ARG A 105 -12.88 -5.23 -1.75
C ARG A 105 -14.23 -4.97 -1.07
N SER A 106 -14.78 -3.78 -1.27
CA SER A 106 -16.14 -3.43 -0.92
C SER A 106 -16.64 -2.34 -1.85
N GLU A 107 -17.95 -2.23 -2.02
CA GLU A 107 -18.57 -1.07 -2.69
C GLU A 107 -18.23 0.24 -1.99
N ALA A 108 -17.88 0.15 -0.70
CA ALA A 108 -17.48 1.30 0.08
C ALA A 108 -16.00 1.69 -0.10
N MET A 109 -15.19 0.94 -0.86
CA MET A 109 -13.80 1.29 -1.10
C MET A 109 -13.66 2.36 -2.19
N PHE A 110 -12.96 3.46 -1.90
CA PHE A 110 -12.68 4.50 -2.91
C PHE A 110 -11.21 4.61 -3.33
N GLY A 111 -10.29 3.95 -2.63
CA GLY A 111 -8.87 3.98 -2.96
C GLY A 111 -8.01 3.05 -2.11
N SER A 112 -6.72 3.03 -2.45
CA SER A 112 -5.68 2.27 -1.77
C SER A 112 -4.65 3.23 -1.15
N LEU A 113 -4.29 3.05 0.11
CA LEU A 113 -3.09 3.68 0.69
C LEU A 113 -1.93 2.70 0.64
N VAL A 114 -0.80 3.16 0.11
CA VAL A 114 0.44 2.37 0.08
C VAL A 114 1.42 2.92 1.11
N LEU A 115 1.69 2.15 2.15
CA LEU A 115 2.73 2.46 3.13
C LEU A 115 4.00 1.73 2.75
N VAL A 116 5.08 2.47 2.59
CA VAL A 116 6.35 1.90 2.18
C VAL A 116 7.35 2.06 3.31
N LEU A 117 7.80 0.94 3.87
CA LEU A 117 8.65 0.95 5.05
C LEU A 117 10.07 1.49 4.73
N PRO A 118 10.73 2.16 5.70
CA PRO A 118 12.04 2.78 5.52
C PRO A 118 13.17 1.74 5.53
N ILE A 119 13.06 0.73 4.66
CA ILE A 119 14.07 -0.32 4.47
C ILE A 119 14.94 0.06 3.28
N SER A 120 16.27 0.03 3.48
CA SER A 120 17.24 0.25 2.41
C SER A 120 17.04 -0.78 1.30
N ARG A 121 16.90 -0.30 0.06
CA ARG A 121 16.63 -1.16 -1.09
C ARG A 121 17.07 -0.51 -2.40
N LYS A 122 17.18 -1.34 -3.43
CA LYS A 122 17.39 -0.92 -4.82
C LYS A 122 16.23 -1.42 -5.68
N GLY A 123 15.64 -0.52 -6.47
CA GLY A 123 14.44 -0.80 -7.25
C GLY A 123 13.16 -0.72 -6.40
N GLY A 124 12.10 -1.39 -6.85
CA GLY A 124 10.80 -1.40 -6.17
C GLY A 124 10.00 -0.12 -6.39
N GLU A 125 10.17 0.50 -7.55
CA GLU A 125 9.40 1.68 -7.97
C GLU A 125 7.92 1.35 -8.11
N LEU A 126 7.06 2.27 -7.64
CA LEU A 126 5.63 2.22 -7.92
C LEU A 126 5.35 2.95 -9.22
N LEU A 127 4.81 2.21 -10.20
CA LEU A 127 4.35 2.74 -11.47
C LEU A 127 2.83 2.87 -11.44
N LEU A 128 2.32 4.10 -11.52
CA LEU A 128 0.90 4.40 -11.63
C LEU A 128 0.58 4.78 -13.08
N ARG A 129 -0.37 4.08 -13.69
CA ARG A 129 -0.80 4.34 -15.07
C ARG A 129 -2.23 4.86 -15.09
N THR A 130 -2.42 6.02 -15.71
CA THR A 130 -3.73 6.52 -16.13
C THR A 130 -3.96 6.19 -17.61
N LYS A 131 -5.08 6.62 -18.19
CA LYS A 131 -5.31 6.40 -19.62
C LYS A 131 -4.34 7.22 -20.48
N GLU A 132 -3.87 8.34 -19.95
CA GLU A 132 -3.08 9.34 -20.66
C GLU A 132 -1.60 9.28 -20.29
N GLU A 133 -1.26 8.92 -19.04
CA GLU A 133 0.09 9.11 -18.49
C GLU A 133 0.56 7.93 -17.62
N VAL A 134 1.88 7.85 -17.44
CA VAL A 134 2.52 6.93 -16.49
C VAL A 134 3.39 7.74 -15.53
N TYR A 135 3.11 7.62 -14.24
CA TYR A 135 3.87 8.22 -13.15
C TYR A 135 4.72 7.16 -12.48
N MET A 136 5.98 7.47 -12.24
CA MET A 136 6.90 6.61 -11.49
C MET A 136 7.27 7.28 -10.17
N LYS A 137 7.13 6.54 -9.07
CA LYS A 137 7.60 6.97 -7.75
C LYS A 137 8.67 6.02 -7.24
N SER A 138 9.88 6.54 -7.04
CA SER A 138 10.92 5.88 -6.26
C SER A 138 10.78 6.27 -4.79
N PHE A 139 10.80 5.29 -3.90
CA PHE A 139 10.79 5.50 -2.45
C PHE A 139 12.22 5.37 -1.94
N ARG A 140 12.90 6.50 -1.75
CA ARG A 140 14.25 6.53 -1.17
C ARG A 140 14.16 7.04 0.24
N LEU A 141 14.77 6.31 1.17
CA LEU A 141 14.98 6.79 2.52
C LEU A 141 16.19 7.72 2.51
N ASN A 142 15.96 9.02 2.72
CA ASN A 142 17.05 9.95 2.99
C ASN A 142 17.27 9.98 4.50
N LEU A 143 18.21 9.17 4.99
CA LEU A 143 18.59 9.12 6.41
C LEU A 143 19.33 10.39 6.89
N ALA A 144 19.67 11.31 5.99
CA ALA A 144 20.58 12.43 6.28
C ALA A 144 19.91 13.72 6.77
N THR A 145 18.59 13.89 6.64
CA THR A 145 17.90 15.09 7.16
C THR A 145 16.45 14.75 7.45
N GLY A 146 15.91 15.21 8.57
CA GLY A 146 14.49 15.12 8.91
C GLY A 146 13.59 15.99 8.01
N SER A 147 13.81 15.97 6.70
CA SER A 147 13.00 16.68 5.72
C SER A 147 12.90 15.88 4.42
N PRO A 148 11.69 15.52 3.95
CA PRO A 148 11.52 14.81 2.69
C PRO A 148 11.93 15.71 1.53
N SER A 149 12.95 15.31 0.76
CA SER A 149 13.24 15.96 -0.52
C SER A 149 12.34 15.38 -1.61
N HIS A 150 11.50 16.24 -2.18
CA HIS A 150 10.69 15.95 -3.35
C HIS A 150 11.49 16.35 -4.60
N THR A 151 11.80 15.39 -5.46
CA THR A 151 12.15 15.70 -6.86
C THR A 151 10.93 15.37 -7.71
N THR A 152 10.23 16.40 -8.15
CA THR A 152 9.17 16.32 -9.17
C THR A 152 9.78 16.77 -10.48
N SER A 153 9.75 15.92 -11.50
CA SER A 153 9.87 16.39 -12.89
C SER A 153 8.46 16.76 -13.35
N SER A 154 8.25 18.03 -13.68
CA SER A 154 6.97 18.56 -14.15
C SER A 154 6.95 18.70 -15.67
N SER A 155 5.89 18.23 -16.31
CA SER A 155 5.27 18.93 -17.44
C SER A 155 3.89 19.44 -16.98
N LEU A 156 3.59 20.70 -17.30
CA LEU A 156 2.44 21.46 -16.79
C LEU A 156 1.11 21.13 -17.50
N GLN A 157 0.05 21.15 -16.68
CA GLN A 157 -1.36 21.51 -16.92
C GLN A 157 -2.26 20.65 -17.85
N SER A 158 -3.19 19.94 -17.24
CA SER A 158 -4.61 20.36 -17.16
C SER A 158 -5.37 19.54 -16.10
N HIS A 159 -6.34 20.15 -15.41
CA HIS A 159 -7.17 19.46 -14.41
C HIS A 159 -8.04 18.38 -15.09
N PRO A 160 -8.06 17.12 -14.62
CA PRO A 160 -8.96 16.13 -15.17
C PRO A 160 -10.38 16.29 -14.60
N PRO A 161 -11.42 16.28 -15.46
CA PRO A 161 -12.80 16.32 -15.02
C PRO A 161 -13.14 14.99 -14.35
N TRP A 162 -13.60 15.09 -13.11
CA TRP A 162 -14.01 14.00 -12.23
C TRP A 162 -14.91 12.95 -12.89
N TYR A 163 -14.77 11.74 -12.36
CA TYR A 163 -15.52 10.54 -12.65
C TYR A 163 -17.00 10.73 -12.24
N ARG A 164 -17.91 10.88 -13.23
CA ARG A 164 -19.36 10.87 -12.98
C ARG A 164 -19.86 9.42 -12.98
N LEU A 165 -19.98 8.80 -11.81
CA LEU A 165 -20.81 7.59 -11.65
C LEU A 165 -22.27 8.04 -11.50
N GLN A 166 -23.04 7.86 -12.57
CA GLN A 166 -24.50 7.82 -12.47
C GLN A 166 -24.87 6.43 -11.92
N HIS A 167 -25.37 6.37 -10.69
CA HIS A 167 -26.53 5.60 -10.21
C HIS A 167 -26.59 5.70 -8.66
N PRO A 168 -27.79 5.79 -8.05
CA PRO A 168 -27.94 6.25 -6.68
C PRO A 168 -27.76 5.13 -5.65
N LEU A 169 -27.33 5.51 -4.45
CA LEU A 169 -27.38 4.77 -3.17
C LEU A 169 -26.31 3.70 -2.90
N CYS A 170 -25.02 4.07 -2.93
CA CYS A 170 -24.08 3.70 -1.85
C CYS A 170 -22.85 4.62 -1.90
N ILE A 171 -22.63 5.44 -0.87
CA ILE A 171 -21.49 6.38 -0.83
C ILE A 171 -20.29 5.65 -0.20
N PRO A 172 -19.14 5.54 -0.90
CA PRO A 172 -18.02 4.76 -0.39
C PRO A 172 -17.23 5.42 0.77
N SER A 173 -17.02 4.72 1.89
CA SER A 173 -16.43 5.22 3.16
C SER A 173 -15.15 4.49 3.64
N ARG A 174 -14.52 3.64 2.82
CA ARG A 174 -13.39 2.79 3.22
C ARG A 174 -12.16 3.00 2.34
N LEU A 175 -10.98 2.98 2.95
CA LEU A 175 -9.70 2.95 2.25
C LEU A 175 -8.92 1.72 2.74
N HIS A 176 -8.60 0.80 1.84
CA HIS A 176 -7.74 -0.34 2.18
C HIS A 176 -6.28 0.05 2.01
N TRP A 177 -5.39 -0.50 2.84
CA TRP A 177 -3.97 -0.20 2.71
C TRP A 177 -3.10 -1.42 2.46
N LEU A 178 -2.18 -1.26 1.51
CA LEU A 178 -1.12 -2.19 1.17
C LEU A 178 0.16 -1.68 1.83
N ALA A 179 0.74 -2.45 2.75
CA ALA A 179 2.10 -2.20 3.18
C ALA A 179 3.08 -2.91 2.21
N PHE A 180 4.11 -2.19 1.77
CA PHE A 180 5.28 -2.70 1.04
C PHE A 180 6.53 -2.53 1.90
#